data_AF-A0A9N7LQ15-F1
#
_entry.id   AF-A0A9N7LQ15-F1
#
_cell.length_a   1.000
_cell.length_b   1.000
_cell.length_c   1.000
_cell.angle_alpha   90.00
_cell.angle_beta   90.00
_cell.angle_gamma   90.00
#
_symmetry.space_group_name_H-M   'P 1'
#
loop_
_entity.id
_entity.type
_entity.pdbx_description
1 polymer ?
#
loop_
_entity_poly.entity_id
_entity_poly.type
_entity_poly.pdbx_seq_one_letter_code
_entity_poly.pdbx_strand_id
1 'polypeptide(L)'
;MTETIQALLQQRMSDSSIAVKYHDLQWTWREYLAEAAARAAGLIAAADPDRPLHIGSLLGNTPEMLAQMAAAGLGGYVLCGLNTTRRGEALAADIRRAECQIIVTDAENRSLLDGLDLADVEIFDTSTPRWAELVGGAGSLVPHRKVEMMDPFMMIFTSGTSGNPKAVQVSRLMPTFAGRSLTERFGAVGSRHLLCVHAPFSFQCGGRWMGTRGGLGRGDRPGEVLSDRVPGRHSPLSGHLYELRRQATGLHPCHARTRRRRRESAARGFWQRGQ
;
A
#
# COMPACT_ATOMS: atom_id res chain seq x y z
N MET A 1 -4.12 8.83 28.23
CA MET A 1 -2.85 8.51 27.54
C MET A 1 -3.19 8.19 26.10
N THR A 2 -2.50 8.79 25.14
CA THR A 2 -2.70 8.48 23.72
C THR A 2 -1.91 7.21 23.40
N GLU A 3 -2.59 6.12 23.07
CA GLU A 3 -1.99 4.81 22.91
C GLU A 3 -1.24 4.68 21.56
N THR A 4 -0.07 4.05 21.58
CA THR A 4 0.68 3.74 20.35
C THR A 4 0.05 2.55 19.63
N ILE A 5 0.33 2.40 18.33
CA ILE A 5 -0.07 1.21 17.56
C ILE A 5 0.43 -0.07 18.24
N GLN A 6 1.65 -0.06 18.79
CA GLN A 6 2.23 -1.20 19.49
C GLN A 6 1.38 -1.59 20.70
N ALA A 7 0.97 -0.62 21.53
CA ALA A 7 0.11 -0.86 22.69
C ALA A 7 -1.29 -1.38 22.27
N LEU A 8 -1.88 -0.78 21.23
CA LEU A 8 -3.19 -1.20 20.71
C LEU A 8 -3.18 -2.64 20.18
N LEU A 9 -2.11 -3.04 19.48
CA LEU A 9 -1.95 -4.42 19.00
C LEU A 9 -1.72 -5.38 20.17
N GLN A 10 -0.91 -4.99 21.16
CA GLN A 10 -0.67 -5.80 22.36
C GLN A 10 -1.96 -6.11 23.14
N GLN A 11 -2.89 -5.15 23.22
CA GLN A 11 -4.20 -5.37 23.86
C GLN A 11 -5.07 -6.41 23.15
N ARG A 12 -4.81 -6.72 21.88
CA ARG A 12 -5.58 -7.67 21.06
C ARG A 12 -4.93 -9.05 20.94
N MET A 13 -3.76 -9.27 21.55
CA MET A 13 -3.01 -10.54 21.43
C MET A 13 -3.80 -11.78 21.83
N SER A 14 -4.74 -11.65 22.78
CA SER A 14 -5.59 -12.75 23.25
C SER A 14 -7.02 -12.71 22.69
N ASP A 15 -7.32 -11.79 21.78
CA ASP A 15 -8.67 -11.61 21.24
C ASP A 15 -9.00 -12.68 20.18
N SER A 16 -10.12 -13.39 20.37
CA SER A 16 -10.57 -14.46 19.48
C SER A 16 -11.56 -13.99 18.41
N SER A 17 -11.86 -12.69 18.34
CA SER A 17 -12.68 -12.11 17.28
C SER A 17 -11.91 -11.97 15.96
N ILE A 18 -12.63 -11.89 14.85
CA ILE A 18 -12.04 -11.82 13.50
C ILE A 18 -11.33 -10.48 13.29
N ALA A 19 -10.06 -10.54 12.89
CA ALA A 19 -9.22 -9.38 12.57
C ALA A 19 -9.15 -9.12 11.06
N VAL A 20 -8.87 -10.19 10.29
CA VAL A 20 -8.61 -10.11 8.85
C VAL A 20 -9.53 -11.06 8.13
N LYS A 21 -10.08 -10.62 6.99
CA LYS A 21 -10.67 -11.50 5.98
C LYS A 21 -10.09 -11.18 4.62
N TYR A 22 -9.81 -12.21 3.84
CA TYR A 22 -9.27 -12.11 2.50
C TYR A 22 -9.84 -13.22 1.64
N HIS A 23 -10.68 -12.87 0.67
CA HIS A 23 -11.55 -13.84 -0.03
C HIS A 23 -12.32 -14.71 0.98
N ASP A 24 -12.20 -16.02 0.88
CA ASP A 24 -12.82 -17.00 1.78
C ASP A 24 -12.02 -17.27 3.06
N LEU A 25 -10.83 -16.68 3.19
CA LEU A 25 -9.97 -16.86 4.35
C LEU A 25 -10.27 -15.83 5.44
N GLN A 26 -10.14 -16.25 6.69
CA GLN A 26 -10.31 -15.40 7.85
C GLN A 26 -9.32 -15.76 8.97
N TRP A 27 -8.87 -14.76 9.70
CA TRP A 27 -8.00 -14.90 10.86
C TRP A 27 -8.59 -14.16 12.05
N THR A 28 -8.54 -14.78 13.22
CA THR A 28 -8.76 -14.10 14.49
C THR A 28 -7.61 -13.15 14.80
N TRP A 29 -7.84 -12.18 15.70
CA TRP A 29 -6.77 -11.30 16.20
C TRP A 29 -5.61 -12.09 16.78
N ARG A 30 -5.89 -13.11 17.61
CA ARG A 30 -4.87 -13.96 18.19
C ARG A 30 -4.02 -14.67 17.13
N GLU A 31 -4.64 -15.28 16.11
CA GLU A 31 -3.90 -15.96 15.03
C GLU A 31 -3.06 -14.96 14.23
N TYR A 32 -3.69 -13.88 13.78
CA TYR A 32 -3.04 -12.84 12.97
C TYR A 32 -1.84 -12.22 13.70
N LEU A 33 -1.98 -11.90 14.99
CA LEU A 33 -0.91 -11.26 15.75
C LEU A 33 0.17 -12.25 16.19
N ALA A 34 -0.15 -13.52 16.44
CA ALA A 34 0.87 -14.55 16.66
C ALA A 34 1.74 -14.72 15.41
N GLU A 35 1.10 -14.80 14.25
CA GLU A 35 1.75 -14.85 12.94
C GLU A 35 2.62 -13.62 12.66
N ALA A 36 2.12 -12.42 12.97
CA ALA A 36 2.88 -11.18 12.82
C ALA A 36 4.05 -11.10 13.81
N ALA A 37 3.87 -11.59 15.05
CA ALA A 37 4.92 -11.61 16.07
C ALA A 37 6.08 -12.54 15.67
N ALA A 38 5.78 -13.72 15.11
CA ALA A 38 6.80 -14.64 14.60
C ALA A 38 7.61 -14.03 13.45
N ARG A 39 6.94 -13.36 12.50
CA ARG A 39 7.61 -12.62 11.42
C ARG A 39 8.53 -11.52 11.96
N ALA A 40 8.03 -10.73 12.92
CA ALA A 40 8.83 -9.70 13.56
C ALA A 40 10.05 -10.27 14.28
N ALA A 41 9.89 -11.37 15.01
CA ALA A 41 10.97 -12.03 15.73
C ALA A 41 12.06 -12.53 14.78
N GLY A 42 11.69 -13.19 13.69
CA GLY A 42 12.62 -13.68 12.67
C GLY A 42 13.38 -12.53 11.98
N LEU A 43 12.67 -11.48 11.57
CA LEU A 43 13.28 -10.31 10.91
C LEU A 43 14.22 -9.53 11.84
N ILE A 44 13.86 -9.38 13.12
CA ILE A 44 14.73 -8.74 14.12
C ILE A 44 15.99 -9.58 14.35
N ALA A 45 15.85 -10.91 14.42
CA ALA A 45 16.98 -11.82 14.65
C ALA A 45 17.94 -11.91 13.46
N ALA A 46 17.44 -11.76 12.23
CA ALA A 46 18.27 -11.74 11.02
C ALA A 46 19.02 -10.40 10.84
N ALA A 47 18.53 -9.32 11.42
CA ALA A 47 19.08 -8.00 11.21
C ALA A 47 20.36 -7.75 12.01
N ASP A 48 21.28 -7.01 11.38
CA ASP A 48 22.41 -6.33 11.98
C ASP A 48 21.90 -5.25 12.98
N PRO A 49 22.24 -5.39 14.28
CA PRO A 49 21.81 -4.46 15.32
C PRO A 49 22.49 -3.08 15.25
N ASP A 50 23.60 -2.95 14.53
CA ASP A 50 24.35 -1.69 14.43
C ASP A 50 23.82 -0.78 13.31
N ARG A 51 22.87 -1.27 12.50
CA ARG A 51 22.24 -0.55 11.40
C ARG A 51 20.79 -0.19 11.72
N PRO A 52 20.23 0.88 11.13
CA PRO A 52 18.80 1.14 11.23
C PRO A 52 17.97 -0.08 10.81
N LEU A 53 17.00 -0.46 11.64
CA LEU A 53 16.13 -1.59 11.34
C LEU A 53 14.98 -1.15 10.41
N HIS A 54 15.33 -1.00 9.13
CA HIS A 54 14.41 -0.67 8.05
C HIS A 54 14.16 -1.91 7.20
N ILE A 55 12.91 -2.37 7.18
CA ILE A 55 12.49 -3.56 6.42
C ILE A 55 11.69 -3.09 5.20
N GLY A 56 12.20 -3.34 4.01
CA GLY A 56 11.50 -3.12 2.76
C GLY A 56 10.42 -4.18 2.54
N SER A 57 9.19 -3.76 2.26
CA SER A 57 8.12 -4.63 1.80
C SER A 57 7.90 -4.39 0.31
N LEU A 58 8.28 -5.36 -0.52
CA LEU A 58 8.00 -5.41 -1.95
C LEU A 58 6.89 -6.43 -2.20
N LEU A 59 5.70 -6.11 -1.69
CA LEU A 59 4.53 -6.99 -1.72
C LEU A 59 3.35 -6.28 -2.37
N GLY A 60 2.45 -7.09 -2.95
CA GLY A 60 1.14 -6.62 -3.38
C GLY A 60 0.18 -6.35 -2.21
N ASN A 61 -1.08 -6.10 -2.52
CA ASN A 61 -2.16 -6.02 -1.53
C ASN A 61 -2.59 -7.41 -1.07
N THR A 62 -1.71 -8.11 -0.36
CA THR A 62 -1.92 -9.48 0.12
C THR A 62 -2.05 -9.50 1.65
N PRO A 63 -2.57 -10.60 2.24
CA PRO A 63 -2.53 -10.79 3.69
C PRO A 63 -1.12 -10.68 4.28
N GLU A 64 -0.11 -11.06 3.51
CA GLU A 64 1.29 -10.95 3.93
C GLU A 64 1.71 -9.48 4.13
N MET A 65 1.30 -8.55 3.24
CA MET A 65 1.55 -7.12 3.44
C MET A 65 0.90 -6.60 4.74
N LEU A 66 -0.32 -7.05 5.07
CA LEU A 66 -0.95 -6.71 6.35
C LEU A 66 -0.15 -7.28 7.52
N ALA A 67 0.25 -8.55 7.44
CA ALA A 67 1.06 -9.21 8.46
C ALA A 67 2.39 -8.47 8.70
N GLN A 68 3.07 -8.00 7.64
CA GLN A 68 4.28 -7.17 7.75
C GLN A 68 4.02 -5.83 8.46
N MET A 69 2.88 -5.19 8.22
CA MET A 69 2.50 -3.97 8.95
C MET A 69 2.27 -4.23 10.44
N ALA A 70 1.57 -5.31 10.79
CA ALA A 70 1.40 -5.71 12.19
C ALA A 70 2.73 -6.12 12.84
N ALA A 71 3.59 -6.81 12.09
CA ALA A 71 4.92 -7.21 12.54
C ALA A 71 5.80 -5.99 12.87
N ALA A 72 5.83 -4.98 12.00
CA ALA A 72 6.51 -3.70 12.28
C ALA A 72 5.87 -2.93 13.45
N GLY A 73 4.54 -3.02 13.58
CA GLY A 73 3.78 -2.46 14.68
C GLY A 73 4.22 -3.01 16.02
N LEU A 74 4.26 -4.34 16.14
CA LEU A 74 4.66 -5.10 17.33
C LEU A 74 6.17 -5.05 17.60
N GLY A 75 6.98 -5.23 16.56
CA GLY A 75 8.44 -5.33 16.63
C GLY A 75 9.16 -4.00 16.81
N GLY A 76 8.49 -2.87 16.56
CA GLY A 76 9.06 -1.54 16.83
C GLY A 76 10.01 -1.00 15.74
N TYR A 77 10.14 -1.71 14.61
CA TYR A 77 10.95 -1.30 13.46
C TYR A 77 10.16 -0.49 12.44
N VAL A 78 10.85 0.01 11.40
CA VAL A 78 10.23 0.81 10.32
C VAL A 78 9.98 -0.07 9.10
N LEU A 79 8.74 -0.07 8.61
CA LEU A 79 8.38 -0.75 7.36
C LEU A 79 8.47 0.21 6.18
N CYS A 80 9.23 -0.14 5.15
CA CYS A 80 9.38 0.67 3.95
C CYS A 80 8.51 0.09 2.84
N GLY A 81 7.42 0.75 2.49
CA GLY A 81 6.54 0.32 1.40
C GLY A 81 7.19 0.56 0.05
N LEU A 82 7.78 -0.47 -0.55
CA LEU A 82 8.40 -0.40 -1.86
C LEU A 82 7.34 -0.54 -2.96
N ASN A 83 7.57 0.14 -4.08
CA ASN A 83 6.59 0.19 -5.15
C ASN A 83 6.85 -0.90 -6.20
N THR A 84 5.94 -1.88 -6.26
CA THR A 84 5.97 -3.01 -7.21
C THR A 84 5.78 -2.61 -8.68
N THR A 85 5.59 -1.33 -9.00
CA THR A 85 5.57 -0.80 -10.38
C THR A 85 6.90 -0.21 -10.82
N ARG A 86 7.84 0.03 -9.89
CA ARG A 86 9.18 0.54 -10.23
C ARG A 86 10.10 -0.60 -10.65
N ARG A 87 11.07 -0.29 -11.52
CA ARG A 87 11.94 -1.28 -12.17
C ARG A 87 13.38 -0.79 -12.16
N GLY A 88 14.32 -1.73 -12.16
CA GLY A 88 15.74 -1.44 -12.35
C GLY A 88 16.30 -0.49 -11.29
N GLU A 89 17.19 0.39 -11.74
CA GLU A 89 17.91 1.37 -10.90
C GLU A 89 16.99 2.28 -10.08
N ALA A 90 15.77 2.55 -10.57
CA ALA A 90 14.79 3.31 -9.83
C ALA A 90 14.37 2.61 -8.52
N LEU A 91 14.12 1.30 -8.58
CA LEU A 91 13.77 0.50 -7.40
C LEU A 91 14.98 0.37 -6.46
N ALA A 92 16.18 0.12 -7.00
CA ALA A 92 17.41 0.07 -6.20
C ALA A 92 17.67 1.39 -5.46
N ALA A 93 17.44 2.53 -6.13
CA ALA A 93 17.57 3.84 -5.52
C ALA A 93 16.58 4.07 -4.36
N ASP A 94 15.35 3.54 -4.46
CA ASP A 94 14.39 3.60 -3.34
C ASP A 94 14.85 2.77 -2.15
N ILE A 95 15.28 1.53 -2.41
CA ILE A 95 15.78 0.62 -1.39
C ILE A 95 16.95 1.26 -0.63
N ARG A 96 17.93 1.82 -1.35
CA ARG A 96 19.06 2.53 -0.74
C ARG A 96 18.64 3.79 -0.02
N ARG A 97 17.68 4.55 -0.56
CA ARG A 97 17.17 5.79 0.07
C ARG A 97 16.43 5.52 1.38
N ALA A 98 15.71 4.41 1.47
CA ALA A 98 15.10 3.97 2.71
C ALA A 98 16.09 3.29 3.65
N GLU A 99 17.36 3.11 3.26
CA GLU A 99 18.37 2.40 4.05
C GLU A 99 17.87 1.00 4.44
N CYS A 100 17.10 0.35 3.55
CA CYS A 100 16.55 -0.96 3.81
C CYS A 100 17.68 -1.95 4.07
N GLN A 101 17.62 -2.62 5.21
CA GLN A 101 18.56 -3.65 5.58
C GLN A 101 18.11 -5.03 5.07
N ILE A 102 16.80 -5.24 5.08
CA ILE A 102 16.15 -6.47 4.66
C ILE A 102 15.00 -6.11 3.72
N ILE A 103 14.75 -6.94 2.71
CA ILE A 103 13.56 -6.88 1.85
C ILE A 103 12.76 -8.17 2.02
N VAL A 104 11.48 -8.03 2.31
CA VAL A 104 10.48 -9.08 2.21
C VAL A 104 9.75 -8.93 0.88
N THR A 105 9.75 -9.97 0.06
CA THR A 105 9.09 -10.05 -1.24
C THR A 105 8.31 -11.36 -1.36
N ASP A 106 7.52 -11.50 -2.41
CA ASP A 106 6.87 -12.75 -2.82
C ASP A 106 7.41 -13.24 -4.17
N ALA A 107 6.99 -14.44 -4.58
CA ALA A 107 7.36 -15.04 -5.85
C ALA A 107 7.00 -14.16 -7.07
N GLU A 108 5.90 -13.40 -6.99
CA GLU A 108 5.43 -12.54 -8.08
C GLU A 108 6.39 -11.36 -8.30
N ASN A 109 6.88 -10.76 -7.21
CA ASN A 109 7.72 -9.58 -7.24
C ASN A 109 9.23 -9.89 -7.16
N ARG A 110 9.62 -11.14 -6.88
CA ARG A 110 11.03 -11.53 -6.68
C ARG A 110 11.91 -11.18 -7.88
N SER A 111 11.40 -11.34 -9.10
CA SER A 111 12.12 -11.04 -10.34
C SER A 111 12.45 -9.55 -10.52
N LEU A 112 11.75 -8.66 -9.81
CA LEU A 112 12.02 -7.21 -9.86
C LEU A 112 13.36 -6.83 -9.22
N LEU A 113 13.89 -7.70 -8.37
CA LEU A 113 15.16 -7.53 -7.67
C LEU A 113 16.35 -8.12 -8.43
N ASP A 114 16.10 -8.84 -9.53
CA ASP A 114 17.16 -9.50 -10.28
C ASP A 114 18.06 -8.49 -11.00
N GLY A 115 19.36 -8.67 -10.89
CA GLY A 115 20.36 -7.80 -11.51
C GLY A 115 20.50 -6.42 -10.86
N LEU A 116 19.84 -6.17 -9.73
CA LEU A 116 20.05 -4.95 -8.94
C LEU A 116 21.28 -5.08 -8.05
N ASP A 117 22.02 -3.99 -7.89
CA ASP A 117 23.12 -3.90 -6.94
C ASP A 117 22.57 -3.61 -5.53
N LEU A 118 22.40 -4.70 -4.75
CA LEU A 118 21.80 -4.72 -3.41
C LEU A 118 22.73 -5.43 -2.40
N ALA A 119 24.05 -5.31 -2.56
CA ALA A 119 25.05 -6.11 -1.84
C ALA A 119 24.87 -6.17 -0.31
N ASP A 120 24.36 -5.10 0.32
CA ASP A 120 24.19 -4.99 1.77
C ASP A 120 22.75 -5.19 2.25
N VAL A 121 21.88 -5.78 1.41
CA VAL A 121 20.46 -5.99 1.68
C VAL A 121 20.11 -7.47 1.62
N GLU A 122 19.62 -8.02 2.72
CA GLU A 122 19.14 -9.40 2.76
C GLU A 122 17.74 -9.51 2.14
N ILE A 123 17.50 -10.50 1.30
CA ILE A 123 16.20 -10.69 0.63
C ILE A 123 15.57 -11.99 1.12
N PHE A 124 14.36 -11.88 1.66
CA PHE A 124 13.49 -13.00 1.99
C PHE A 124 12.30 -13.04 1.05
N ASP A 125 12.11 -14.19 0.39
CA ASP A 125 10.93 -14.49 -0.41
C ASP A 125 9.98 -15.37 0.41
N THR A 126 8.77 -14.87 0.64
CA THR A 126 7.77 -15.49 1.52
C THR A 126 7.25 -16.82 0.98
N SER A 127 7.52 -17.14 -0.28
CA SER A 127 7.15 -18.41 -0.91
C SER A 127 8.19 -19.51 -0.74
N THR A 128 9.35 -19.20 -0.14
CA THR A 128 10.49 -20.12 -0.07
C THR A 128 10.61 -20.83 1.29
N PRO A 129 11.23 -22.02 1.35
CA PRO A 129 11.51 -22.71 2.61
C PRO A 129 12.33 -21.87 3.60
N ARG A 130 13.27 -21.06 3.09
CA ARG A 130 14.09 -20.14 3.92
C ARG A 130 13.23 -19.19 4.75
N TRP A 131 12.14 -18.69 4.19
CA TRP A 131 11.20 -17.85 4.94
C TRP A 131 10.48 -18.63 6.04
N ALA A 132 10.00 -19.83 5.72
CA ALA A 132 9.33 -20.70 6.70
C ALA A 132 10.27 -21.08 7.85
N GLU A 133 11.54 -21.36 7.56
CA GLU A 133 12.57 -21.63 8.56
C GLU A 133 12.88 -20.41 9.42
N LEU A 134 13.00 -19.21 8.82
CA LEU A 134 13.22 -17.96 9.55
C LEU A 134 12.08 -17.70 10.55
N VAL A 135 10.82 -17.78 10.08
CA VAL A 135 9.65 -17.48 10.90
C VAL A 135 9.36 -18.60 11.91
N GLY A 136 9.51 -19.86 11.52
CA GLY A 136 9.24 -21.02 12.38
C GLY A 136 10.33 -21.29 13.42
N GLY A 137 11.58 -20.91 13.11
CA GLY A 137 12.71 -20.95 14.04
C GLY A 137 12.77 -19.74 14.97
N ALA A 138 11.97 -18.70 14.70
CA ALA A 138 11.93 -17.52 15.54
C ALA A 138 11.29 -17.85 16.89
N GLY A 139 12.00 -17.53 17.98
CA GLY A 139 11.47 -17.64 19.34
C GLY A 139 10.36 -16.61 19.62
N SER A 140 10.09 -16.39 20.90
CA SER A 140 9.16 -15.32 21.30
C SER A 140 9.66 -13.95 20.87
N LEU A 141 8.75 -13.09 20.38
CA LEU A 141 9.08 -11.73 19.97
C LEU A 141 9.65 -10.93 21.14
N VAL A 142 10.90 -10.49 20.99
CA VAL A 142 11.49 -9.39 21.74
C VAL A 142 11.50 -8.17 20.81
N PRO A 143 10.68 -7.13 21.06
CA PRO A 143 10.65 -5.95 20.21
C PRO A 143 12.03 -5.29 20.14
N HIS A 144 12.43 -4.86 18.94
CA HIS A 144 13.70 -4.16 18.71
C HIS A 144 13.82 -2.92 19.60
N ARG A 145 12.70 -2.22 19.78
CA ARG A 145 12.59 -1.11 20.73
C ARG A 145 11.16 -0.89 21.18
N LYS A 146 11.01 -0.22 22.32
CA LYS A 146 9.76 0.43 22.70
C LYS A 146 9.66 1.76 21.94
N VAL A 147 8.53 1.98 21.28
CA VAL A 147 8.32 3.11 20.37
C VAL A 147 7.40 4.17 20.96
N GLU A 148 7.65 5.41 20.61
CA GLU A 148 6.83 6.57 20.93
C GLU A 148 5.91 6.95 19.76
N MET A 149 4.92 7.82 20.01
CA MET A 149 3.91 8.18 19.00
C MET A 149 4.47 8.87 17.76
N MET A 150 5.54 9.66 17.94
CA MET A 150 6.14 10.42 16.86
C MET A 150 7.22 9.63 16.11
N ASP A 151 7.58 8.45 16.59
CA ASP A 151 8.55 7.60 15.91
C ASP A 151 8.03 7.16 14.53
N PRO A 152 8.94 7.00 13.55
CA PRO A 152 8.57 6.47 12.24
C PRO A 152 7.99 5.06 12.39
N PHE A 153 6.85 4.86 11.75
CA PHE A 153 6.20 3.55 11.59
C PHE A 153 6.47 2.99 10.19
N MET A 154 6.25 3.84 9.19
CA MET A 154 6.30 3.44 7.79
C MET A 154 7.00 4.50 6.95
N MET A 155 7.75 4.09 5.95
CA MET A 155 8.24 4.96 4.89
C MET A 155 7.49 4.68 3.59
N ILE A 156 6.95 5.72 2.97
CA ILE A 156 6.20 5.62 1.71
C ILE A 156 6.87 6.50 0.67
N PHE A 157 7.10 5.95 -0.52
CA PHE A 157 7.70 6.68 -1.63
C PHE A 157 6.64 7.40 -2.44
N THR A 158 6.83 8.70 -2.62
CA THR A 158 5.98 9.53 -3.48
C THR A 158 6.75 9.96 -4.71
N SER A 159 6.07 10.04 -5.86
CA SER A 159 6.64 10.62 -7.08
C SER A 159 6.91 12.11 -6.83
N GLY A 160 8.15 12.43 -6.48
CA GLY A 160 8.59 13.81 -6.38
C GLY A 160 8.41 14.51 -7.73
N THR A 161 8.01 15.77 -7.71
CA THR A 161 7.89 16.61 -8.92
C THR A 161 9.21 16.77 -9.68
N SER A 162 10.34 16.45 -9.04
CA SER A 162 11.69 16.47 -9.61
C SER A 162 12.17 15.11 -10.14
N GLY A 163 11.31 14.11 -10.26
CA GLY A 163 11.67 12.76 -10.74
C GLY A 163 12.40 11.88 -9.72
N ASN A 164 12.93 12.48 -8.65
CA ASN A 164 13.52 11.77 -7.51
C ASN A 164 12.47 11.57 -6.41
N PRO A 165 12.11 10.32 -6.08
CA PRO A 165 11.13 10.06 -5.05
C PRO A 165 11.66 10.43 -3.67
N LYS A 166 10.74 10.93 -2.83
CA LYS A 166 11.00 11.24 -1.43
C LYS A 166 10.45 10.11 -0.57
N ALA A 167 11.27 9.60 0.34
CA ALA A 167 10.82 8.70 1.39
C ALA A 167 10.09 9.55 2.45
N VAL A 168 8.76 9.50 2.43
CA VAL A 168 7.92 10.21 3.40
C VAL A 168 7.77 9.32 4.62
N GLN A 169 8.26 9.80 5.75
CA GLN A 169 8.09 9.12 7.04
C GLN A 169 6.68 9.36 7.58
N VAL A 170 5.98 8.26 7.85
CA VAL A 170 4.68 8.25 8.50
C VAL A 170 4.89 7.87 9.95
N SER A 171 4.55 8.77 10.87
CA SER A 171 4.66 8.50 12.32
C SER A 171 3.59 7.53 12.79
N ARG A 172 3.85 6.86 13.91
CA ARG A 172 2.90 5.93 14.57
C ARG A 172 1.58 6.58 14.97
N LEU A 173 1.57 7.91 15.16
CA LEU A 173 0.35 8.67 15.43
C LEU A 173 -0.64 8.65 14.27
N MET A 174 -0.16 8.72 13.03
CA MET A 174 -0.99 8.93 11.85
C MET A 174 -1.99 7.77 11.59
N PRO A 175 -1.58 6.49 11.61
CA PRO A 175 -2.52 5.38 11.43
C PRO A 175 -3.53 5.28 12.58
N THR A 176 -3.11 5.52 13.83
CA THR A 176 -4.00 5.51 14.99
C THR A 176 -5.07 6.59 14.88
N PHE A 177 -4.67 7.82 14.52
CA PHE A 177 -5.59 8.92 14.35
C PHE A 177 -6.55 8.71 13.17
N ALA A 178 -6.03 8.25 12.02
CA ALA A 178 -6.83 7.92 10.86
C ALA A 178 -7.84 6.81 11.16
N GLY A 179 -7.41 5.73 11.82
CA GLY A 179 -8.27 4.62 12.22
C GLY A 179 -9.39 5.08 13.15
N ARG A 180 -9.06 5.84 14.20
CA ARG A 180 -10.06 6.41 15.12
C ARG A 180 -11.05 7.32 14.40
N SER A 181 -10.56 8.22 13.55
CA SER A 181 -11.41 9.14 12.78
C SER A 181 -12.38 8.38 11.86
N LEU A 182 -11.92 7.31 11.21
CA LEU A 182 -12.78 6.46 10.38
C LEU A 182 -13.82 5.73 11.22
N THR A 183 -13.45 5.17 12.36
CA THR A 183 -14.37 4.50 13.28
C THR A 183 -15.46 5.44 13.79
N GLU A 184 -15.07 6.65 14.20
CA GLU A 184 -16.00 7.69 14.67
C GLU A 184 -16.94 8.15 13.55
N ARG A 185 -16.41 8.38 12.33
CA ARG A 185 -17.20 8.87 11.19
C ARG A 185 -18.19 7.85 10.65
N PHE A 186 -17.82 6.57 10.62
CA PHE A 186 -18.63 5.52 10.02
C PHE A 186 -19.39 4.68 11.04
N GLY A 187 -19.33 5.05 12.33
CA GLY A 187 -20.03 4.34 13.39
C GLY A 187 -19.59 2.89 13.53
N ALA A 188 -18.31 2.58 13.26
CA ALA A 188 -17.76 1.23 13.34
C ALA A 188 -17.51 0.82 14.80
N VAL A 189 -18.56 0.86 15.62
CA VAL A 189 -18.52 0.50 17.03
C VAL A 189 -19.02 -0.94 17.16
N GLY A 190 -18.12 -1.92 17.15
CA GLY A 190 -18.43 -3.33 17.41
C GLY A 190 -17.57 -4.35 16.65
N SER A 191 -17.61 -5.60 17.12
CA SER A 191 -16.77 -6.75 16.70
C SER A 191 -17.03 -7.30 15.28
N ARG A 192 -17.57 -6.49 14.35
CA ARG A 192 -18.01 -6.95 13.01
C ARG A 192 -17.72 -5.98 11.86
N HIS A 193 -16.64 -5.20 11.92
CA HIS A 193 -16.33 -4.26 10.84
C HIS A 193 -15.02 -4.60 10.15
N LEU A 194 -15.14 -5.04 8.89
CA LEU A 194 -14.03 -5.28 7.97
C LEU A 194 -13.53 -3.94 7.42
N LEU A 195 -12.26 -3.59 7.66
CA LEU A 195 -11.61 -2.53 6.89
C LEU A 195 -11.09 -3.12 5.58
N CYS A 196 -11.83 -2.92 4.49
CA CYS A 196 -11.39 -3.33 3.16
C CYS A 196 -10.23 -2.44 2.69
N VAL A 197 -9.01 -2.97 2.69
CA VAL A 197 -7.87 -2.36 2.00
C VAL A 197 -7.99 -2.69 0.50
N HIS A 198 -8.79 -1.89 -0.22
CA HIS A 198 -9.08 -2.12 -1.64
C HIS A 198 -8.20 -1.29 -2.60
N ALA A 199 -7.40 -0.36 -2.08
CA ALA A 199 -6.53 0.49 -2.91
C ALA A 199 -5.08 -0.03 -2.90
N PRO A 200 -4.36 -0.05 -4.04
CA PRO A 200 -2.94 -0.39 -4.07
C PRO A 200 -2.19 0.51 -3.09
N PHE A 201 -1.55 -0.06 -2.06
CA PHE A 201 -0.71 0.72 -1.14
C PHE A 201 0.39 1.51 -1.87
N SER A 202 0.72 1.11 -3.10
CA SER A 202 1.67 1.76 -4.00
C SER A 202 1.16 3.05 -4.67
N PHE A 203 -0.13 3.40 -4.59
CA PHE A 203 -0.64 4.66 -5.12
C PHE A 203 -1.80 5.23 -4.28
N GLN A 204 -1.64 6.50 -3.90
CA GLN A 204 -2.71 7.47 -3.57
C GLN A 204 -2.96 7.77 -2.07
N CYS A 205 -2.12 8.66 -1.51
CA CYS A 205 -2.55 9.61 -0.47
C CYS A 205 -3.52 10.70 -0.99
N GLY A 206 -4.21 10.47 -2.11
CA GLY A 206 -5.27 11.33 -2.65
C GLY A 206 -6.64 10.94 -2.09
N GLY A 207 -6.85 11.07 -0.79
CA GLY A 207 -8.18 11.27 -0.18
C GLY A 207 -9.31 10.28 -0.48
N ARG A 208 -9.06 9.00 -0.83
CA ARG A 208 -10.13 8.03 -1.11
C ARG A 208 -9.95 6.71 -0.37
N TRP A 209 -10.14 6.76 0.96
CA TRP A 209 -10.56 5.61 1.76
C TRP A 209 -12.08 5.46 1.62
N MET A 210 -12.57 4.94 0.48
CA MET A 210 -14.01 4.63 0.34
C MET A 210 -14.26 3.18 0.73
N GLY A 211 -14.83 2.97 1.91
CA GLY A 211 -15.55 1.74 2.21
C GLY A 211 -16.75 1.65 1.26
N THR A 212 -16.82 0.59 0.46
CA THR A 212 -18.03 0.26 -0.28
C THR A 212 -19.04 -0.36 0.67
N ARG A 213 -20.27 0.17 0.64
CA ARG A 213 -21.44 -0.45 1.29
C ARG A 213 -21.67 -1.83 0.66
N GLY A 214 -21.52 -2.90 1.46
CA GLY A 214 -22.20 -4.16 1.18
C GLY A 214 -23.64 -4.05 1.68
N GLY A 215 -24.60 -3.88 0.77
CA GLY A 215 -26.02 -3.85 1.11
C GLY A 215 -26.51 -5.24 1.53
N LEU A 216 -27.13 -5.35 2.71
CA LEU A 216 -27.99 -6.47 3.05
C LEU A 216 -29.38 -6.22 2.48
N GLY A 217 -29.70 -6.87 1.36
CA GLY A 217 -31.06 -7.29 1.06
C GLY A 217 -31.34 -8.61 1.77
N ARG A 218 -32.45 -8.69 2.51
CA ARG A 218 -32.98 -9.94 3.07
C ARG A 218 -33.35 -10.90 1.92
N GLY A 219 -33.04 -12.18 2.09
CA GLY A 219 -33.75 -13.28 1.44
C GLY A 219 -32.92 -14.12 0.47
N ASP A 220 -32.71 -15.38 0.87
CA ASP A 220 -32.61 -16.60 0.08
C ASP A 220 -31.75 -16.71 -1.21
N ARG A 221 -30.87 -17.71 -1.14
CA ARG A 221 -30.13 -18.47 -2.17
C ARG A 221 -28.82 -17.90 -2.74
N PRO A 222 -27.81 -18.77 -2.97
CA PRO A 222 -26.51 -18.37 -3.48
C PRO A 222 -26.63 -18.02 -4.98
N GLY A 223 -26.35 -16.77 -5.31
CA GLY A 223 -26.12 -16.34 -6.69
C GLY A 223 -24.62 -16.37 -6.97
N GLU A 224 -24.20 -17.23 -7.89
CA GLU A 224 -22.94 -17.07 -8.63
C GLU A 224 -22.84 -15.65 -9.20
N VAL A 225 -21.66 -15.03 -9.10
CA VAL A 225 -21.31 -13.91 -9.97
C VAL A 225 -20.00 -14.22 -10.69
N LEU A 226 -20.23 -14.46 -11.97
CA LEU A 226 -19.33 -14.65 -13.08
C LEU A 226 -18.29 -13.50 -13.18
N SER A 227 -17.02 -13.88 -13.26
CA SER A 227 -15.95 -13.00 -13.74
C SER A 227 -16.16 -12.73 -15.22
N ASP A 228 -16.74 -11.58 -15.57
CA ASP A 228 -16.67 -11.05 -16.93
C ASP A 228 -15.85 -9.75 -16.97
N ARG A 229 -14.73 -9.84 -17.69
CA ARG A 229 -13.98 -8.69 -18.19
C ARG A 229 -14.91 -7.83 -19.04
N VAL A 230 -15.06 -6.55 -18.73
CA VAL A 230 -15.65 -5.58 -19.67
C VAL A 230 -14.61 -4.54 -20.09
N PRO A 231 -14.26 -4.48 -21.40
CA PRO A 231 -13.37 -3.48 -21.97
C PRO A 231 -14.09 -2.14 -22.20
N GLY A 232 -13.28 -1.08 -22.33
CA GLY A 232 -13.70 0.32 -22.24
C GLY A 232 -14.87 0.73 -23.14
N ARG A 233 -15.75 1.55 -22.57
CA ARG A 233 -16.54 2.57 -23.27
C ARG A 233 -16.72 3.80 -22.38
N HIS A 234 -16.46 4.97 -22.96
CA HIS A 234 -16.80 6.28 -22.40
C HIS A 234 -18.30 6.40 -22.16
N SER A 235 -18.70 7.03 -21.05
CA SER A 235 -20.07 7.47 -20.79
C SER A 235 -20.09 8.81 -20.00
N PRO A 236 -21.14 9.63 -20.13
CA PRO A 236 -21.07 11.09 -20.09
C PRO A 236 -21.31 11.66 -18.69
N LEU A 237 -20.26 11.75 -17.89
CA LEU A 237 -20.27 12.52 -16.62
C LEU A 237 -19.15 13.58 -16.58
N SER A 238 -18.56 13.88 -17.73
CA SER A 238 -17.47 14.85 -17.90
C SER A 238 -17.91 16.31 -17.85
N GLY A 239 -19.22 16.59 -17.82
CA GLY A 239 -19.76 17.95 -17.84
C GLY A 239 -19.75 18.66 -16.47
N HIS A 240 -20.08 17.94 -15.38
CA HIS A 240 -20.23 18.57 -14.06
C HIS A 240 -18.91 18.78 -13.30
N LEU A 241 -17.84 18.10 -13.69
CA LEU A 241 -16.50 18.29 -13.10
C LEU A 241 -15.71 19.45 -13.72
N TYR A 242 -16.18 20.00 -14.86
CA TYR A 242 -15.53 21.15 -15.48
C TYR A 242 -15.99 22.49 -14.86
N GLU A 243 -17.23 22.59 -14.38
CA GLU A 243 -17.75 23.81 -13.73
C GLU A 243 -17.22 24.02 -12.31
N LEU A 244 -16.96 22.95 -11.56
CA LEU A 244 -16.34 23.02 -10.23
C LEU A 244 -14.86 23.48 -10.26
N ARG A 245 -14.19 23.37 -11.41
CA ARG A 245 -12.82 23.87 -11.59
C ARG A 245 -12.76 25.35 -11.98
N ARG A 246 -13.86 25.93 -12.46
CA ARG A 246 -13.96 27.36 -12.82
C ARG A 246 -14.20 28.28 -11.64
N GLN A 247 -14.81 27.78 -10.56
CA GLN A 247 -15.08 28.58 -9.36
C GLN A 247 -13.87 28.72 -8.41
N ALA A 248 -12.80 27.95 -8.62
CA ALA A 248 -11.61 27.96 -7.75
C ALA A 248 -10.47 28.88 -8.24
N THR A 249 -10.57 29.48 -9.42
CA THR A 249 -9.57 30.41 -9.98
C THR A 249 -10.26 31.69 -10.45
N GLY A 250 -10.27 32.72 -9.62
CA GLY A 250 -10.90 34.01 -9.89
C GLY A 250 -10.25 34.77 -11.06
N LEU A 251 -10.66 34.46 -12.28
CA LEU A 251 -10.32 35.21 -13.49
C LEU A 251 -11.60 35.50 -14.29
N HIS A 252 -11.94 36.79 -14.39
CA HIS A 252 -13.03 37.28 -15.22
C HIS A 252 -12.74 37.09 -16.72
N PRO A 253 -13.75 36.75 -17.55
CA PRO A 253 -13.58 36.56 -18.98
C PRO A 253 -13.77 37.87 -19.76
N CYS A 254 -12.84 38.19 -20.66
CA CYS A 254 -13.05 39.13 -21.74
C CYS A 254 -13.34 38.37 -23.04
N HIS A 255 -14.32 38.88 -23.80
CA HIS A 255 -14.97 38.31 -24.99
C HIS A 255 -14.05 38.05 -26.20
N ALA A 256 -14.39 37.01 -27.00
CA ALA A 256 -14.64 37.05 -28.46
C ALA A 256 -14.36 35.66 -29.09
N ARG A 257 -15.39 34.88 -29.46
CA ARG A 257 -16.06 34.82 -30.78
C ARG A 257 -15.27 34.08 -31.89
N THR A 258 -15.83 32.91 -32.23
CA THR A 258 -16.28 32.45 -33.57
C THR A 258 -15.39 31.66 -34.56
N ARG A 259 -16.05 30.63 -35.13
CA ARG A 259 -15.85 29.87 -36.40
C ARG A 259 -14.76 28.78 -36.38
N ARG A 260 -15.02 27.47 -36.44
CA ARG A 260 -15.93 26.59 -37.23
C ARG A 260 -15.61 26.51 -38.74
N ARG A 261 -15.35 25.26 -39.19
CA ARG A 261 -15.27 24.66 -40.55
C ARG A 261 -13.84 24.39 -41.05
N ARG A 262 -13.42 23.11 -41.16
CA ARG A 262 -13.66 22.12 -42.26
C ARG A 262 -12.94 22.49 -43.56
N ARG A 263 -11.95 21.67 -43.93
CA ARG A 263 -11.58 21.14 -45.27
C ARG A 263 -10.29 20.32 -45.06
N GLU A 264 -10.30 18.98 -45.04
CA GLU A 264 -10.42 18.03 -46.16
C GLU A 264 -9.46 18.29 -47.33
N SER A 265 -8.88 17.17 -47.79
CA SER A 265 -8.00 16.93 -48.95
C SER A 265 -6.50 17.16 -48.71
N ALA A 266 -5.71 16.11 -48.48
CA ALA A 266 -5.32 15.08 -49.46
C ALA A 266 -4.63 15.70 -50.68
N ALA A 267 -3.30 15.78 -50.62
CA ALA A 267 -2.43 15.78 -51.78
C ALA A 267 -1.23 14.91 -51.44
N ARG A 268 -1.32 13.65 -51.88
CA ARG A 268 -0.16 12.80 -52.13
C ARG A 268 0.57 13.41 -53.34
N GLY A 269 1.89 13.27 -53.36
CA GLY A 269 2.59 13.14 -54.63
C GLY A 269 3.85 13.98 -54.75
N PHE A 270 4.98 13.26 -54.67
CA PHE A 270 6.11 13.37 -55.59
C PHE A 270 6.91 14.67 -55.60
N TRP A 271 8.17 14.59 -55.17
CA TRP A 271 9.30 14.45 -56.10
C TRP A 271 10.57 14.02 -55.31
N GLN A 272 10.99 12.78 -55.50
CA GLN A 272 12.43 12.45 -55.55
C GLN A 272 12.86 12.61 -57.03
N ARG A 273 14.02 13.25 -57.24
CA ARG A 273 15.04 13.05 -58.32
C ARG A 273 14.56 12.40 -59.63
N GLY A 274 14.83 12.92 -60.83
CA GLY A 274 15.78 13.91 -61.35
C GLY A 274 15.96 13.60 -62.85
N GLN A 275 16.41 14.57 -63.65
CA GLN A 275 16.47 14.52 -65.12
C GLN A 275 15.11 14.43 -65.84
#